data_AF-A0A832GGC9-F1
#
_entry.id   AF-A0A832GGC9-F1
#
_cell.length_a   1.000
_cell.length_b   1.000
_cell.length_c   1.000
_cell.angle_alpha   90.00
_cell.angle_beta   90.00
_cell.angle_gamma   90.00
#
_symmetry.space_group_name_H-M   'P 1'
#
loop_
_entity.id
_entity.type
_entity.pdbx_description
1 polymer ?
#
loop_
_entity_poly.entity_id
_entity_poly.type
_entity_poly.pdbx_seq_one_letter_code
_entity_poly.pdbx_strand_id
1 'polypeptide(L)'
;SGLFGIGGALIGTPLLRVLAELPPILALATPLPVAIPSALSGAAAYWRRGLVDKTLTVRTLRVAVPMTVLGSAITHWISGAVLMVATALVLLYVAASMVVRSSAQATTAQTSLPSQRLTIASAVAGFAAGFLAIGGGIVLVPVFVRWLGVPIHRALATSLVCVAAMAIPGTLVHALLGHIDWVAAALVAVAALPASRLGAAIALRITSRTLEVLYGVVLGLFGVWFLVRTLLAQ
;
A
#
# COMPACT_ATOMS: atom_id res chain seq x y z
N SER A 1 5.36 4.24 6.27
CA SER A 1 3.97 3.74 6.24
C SER A 1 2.95 4.80 6.69
N GLY A 2 3.06 5.43 7.85
CA GLY A 2 2.04 6.37 8.34
C GLY A 2 1.83 7.68 7.56
N LEU A 3 2.87 8.21 6.87
CA LEU A 3 2.74 9.42 6.05
C LEU A 3 1.86 9.19 4.80
N PHE A 4 1.97 8.01 4.20
CA PHE A 4 1.36 7.69 2.90
C PHE A 4 0.32 6.57 2.97
N GLY A 5 0.09 5.95 4.11
CA GLY A 5 -0.91 4.90 4.26
C GLY A 5 -0.55 3.53 3.65
N ILE A 6 0.72 3.33 3.27
CA ILE A 6 1.13 2.21 2.40
C ILE A 6 1.54 0.93 3.17
N GLY A 7 1.73 0.98 4.49
CA GLY A 7 2.53 -0.07 5.16
C GLY A 7 4.00 0.02 4.73
N GLY A 8 4.95 -0.55 5.46
CA GLY A 8 6.39 -0.30 5.24
C GLY A 8 6.94 -0.68 3.84
N ALA A 9 6.13 -1.30 2.99
CA ALA A 9 6.51 -1.95 1.75
C ALA A 9 7.15 -1.04 0.70
N LEU A 10 6.66 0.20 0.53
CA LEU A 10 7.18 1.12 -0.50
C LEU A 10 8.69 1.36 -0.40
N ILE A 11 9.19 1.50 0.84
CA ILE A 11 10.61 1.77 1.09
C ILE A 11 11.35 0.46 1.32
N GLY A 12 10.70 -0.54 1.93
CA GLY A 12 11.32 -1.83 2.23
C GLY A 12 11.86 -2.53 0.98
N THR A 13 11.06 -2.63 -0.09
CA THR A 13 11.46 -3.35 -1.30
C THR A 13 12.72 -2.78 -1.99
N PRO A 14 12.80 -1.48 -2.31
CA PRO A 14 14.01 -0.91 -2.91
C PRO A 14 15.20 -0.95 -1.93
N LEU A 15 14.96 -0.71 -0.64
CA LEU A 15 16.01 -0.75 0.38
C LEU A 15 16.65 -2.14 0.48
N LEU A 16 15.83 -3.19 0.50
CA LEU A 16 16.30 -4.57 0.58
C LEU A 16 17.01 -5.03 -0.68
N ARG A 17 16.59 -4.55 -1.86
CA ARG A 17 17.28 -4.86 -3.12
C ARG A 17 18.66 -4.22 -3.21
N VAL A 18 18.85 -3.01 -2.65
CA VAL A 18 20.13 -2.30 -2.70
C VAL A 18 21.06 -2.70 -1.56
N LEU A 19 20.55 -2.79 -0.33
CA LEU A 19 21.38 -2.99 0.85
C LEU A 19 21.63 -4.46 1.18
N ALA A 20 20.67 -5.33 0.86
CA ALA A 20 20.74 -6.75 1.19
C ALA A 20 20.84 -7.64 -0.05
N GLU A 21 20.97 -7.04 -1.25
CA GLU A 21 21.10 -7.72 -2.56
C GLU A 21 20.11 -8.87 -2.78
N LEU A 22 18.92 -8.77 -2.17
CA LEU A 22 17.97 -9.87 -2.17
C LEU A 22 17.44 -10.16 -3.59
N PRO A 23 17.20 -11.45 -3.92
CA PRO A 23 16.46 -11.86 -5.09
C PRO A 23 15.14 -11.08 -5.24
N PRO A 24 14.71 -10.78 -6.47
CA PRO A 24 13.51 -9.98 -6.76
C PRO A 24 12.29 -10.29 -5.91
N ILE A 25 11.96 -11.58 -5.81
CA ILE A 25 10.75 -12.06 -5.13
C ILE A 25 10.86 -11.89 -3.61
N LEU A 26 12.05 -12.08 -3.04
CA LEU A 26 12.33 -11.87 -1.63
C LEU A 26 12.29 -10.39 -1.28
N ALA A 27 12.90 -9.52 -2.09
CA ALA A 27 12.88 -8.08 -1.86
C ALA A 27 11.44 -7.53 -1.84
N LEU A 28 10.57 -8.08 -2.69
CA LEU A 28 9.20 -7.63 -2.83
C LEU A 28 8.25 -8.17 -1.74
N ALA A 29 8.37 -9.44 -1.34
CA ALA A 29 7.49 -10.02 -0.33
C ALA A 29 7.96 -9.83 1.13
N THR A 30 9.27 -9.67 1.39
CA THR A 30 9.81 -9.49 2.75
C THR A 30 9.21 -8.30 3.52
N PRO A 31 8.88 -7.16 2.90
CA PRO A 31 8.23 -6.04 3.59
C PRO A 31 6.76 -6.25 3.98
N LEU A 32 6.08 -7.30 3.50
CA LEU A 32 4.67 -7.58 3.85
C LEU A 32 4.46 -7.77 5.36
N PRO A 33 5.21 -8.65 6.06
CA PRO A 33 5.07 -8.80 7.50
C PRO A 33 5.27 -7.47 8.24
N VAL A 34 6.16 -6.60 7.74
CA VAL A 34 6.44 -5.28 8.30
C VAL A 34 5.25 -4.32 8.13
N ALA A 35 4.44 -4.51 7.09
CA ALA A 35 3.24 -3.71 6.88
C ALA A 35 2.25 -3.86 8.04
N ILE A 36 2.15 -5.03 8.68
CA ILE A 36 1.20 -5.27 9.78
C ILE A 36 1.46 -4.33 10.98
N PRO A 37 2.60 -4.42 11.70
CA PRO A 37 2.79 -3.61 12.89
C PRO A 37 3.01 -2.13 12.53
N SER A 38 3.61 -1.83 11.38
CA SER A 38 3.83 -0.44 10.96
C SER A 38 2.54 0.26 10.53
N ALA A 39 1.60 -0.44 9.89
CA ALA A 39 0.31 0.11 9.51
C ALA A 39 -0.61 0.28 10.72
N LEU A 40 -0.64 -0.68 11.66
CA LEU A 40 -1.34 -0.52 12.94
C LEU A 40 -0.80 0.66 13.74
N SER A 41 0.52 0.79 13.82
CA SER A 41 1.19 1.89 14.50
C SER A 41 0.86 3.27 13.87
N GLY A 42 0.80 3.33 12.54
CA GLY A 42 0.36 4.53 11.82
C GLY A 42 -1.13 4.81 12.00
N ALA A 43 -1.98 3.78 11.88
CA ALA A 43 -3.43 3.87 12.05
C ALA A 43 -3.80 4.40 13.43
N ALA A 44 -3.06 4.03 14.48
CA ALA A 44 -3.29 4.51 15.84
C ALA A 44 -3.26 6.04 15.94
N ALA A 45 -2.39 6.72 15.19
CA ALA A 45 -2.34 8.19 15.16
C ALA A 45 -3.61 8.82 14.53
N TYR A 46 -4.18 8.17 13.52
CA TYR A 46 -5.43 8.60 12.86
C TYR A 46 -6.69 8.20 13.64
N TRP A 47 -6.64 7.05 14.32
CA TRP A 47 -7.75 6.51 15.13
C TRP A 47 -8.11 7.47 16.26
N ARG A 48 -7.10 8.04 16.93
CA ARG A 48 -7.30 9.07 17.97
C ARG A 48 -8.01 10.33 17.47
N ARG A 49 -8.05 10.57 16.15
CA ARG A 49 -8.72 11.71 15.52
C ARG A 49 -10.06 11.34 14.86
N GLY A 50 -10.53 10.11 15.01
CA GLY A 50 -11.82 9.68 14.43
C GLY A 50 -11.87 9.69 12.90
N LEU A 51 -10.71 9.60 12.23
CA LEU A 51 -10.63 9.68 10.75
C LEU A 51 -10.87 8.33 10.05
N VAL A 52 -10.94 7.24 10.79
CA VAL A 52 -11.15 5.89 10.25
C VAL A 52 -12.63 5.67 9.94
N ASP A 53 -12.95 5.42 8.67
CA ASP A 53 -14.31 5.06 8.26
C ASP A 53 -14.53 3.55 8.40
N LYS A 54 -15.26 3.15 9.44
CA LYS A 54 -15.52 1.73 9.75
C LYS A 54 -16.34 1.03 8.67
N THR A 55 -17.32 1.71 8.08
CA THR A 55 -18.20 1.13 7.06
C THR A 55 -17.43 0.88 5.77
N LEU A 56 -16.65 1.85 5.34
CA LEU A 56 -15.75 1.71 4.19
C LEU A 56 -14.72 0.61 4.44
N THR A 57 -14.12 0.57 5.65
CA THR A 57 -13.15 -0.46 6.04
C THR A 57 -13.74 -1.87 5.92
N VAL A 58 -14.88 -2.13 6.57
CA VAL A 58 -15.49 -3.48 6.59
C VAL A 58 -15.92 -3.92 5.20
N ARG A 59 -16.53 -3.03 4.41
CA ARG A 59 -16.94 -3.34 3.03
C ARG A 59 -15.74 -3.62 2.13
N THR A 60 -14.66 -2.84 2.27
CA THR A 60 -13.42 -3.06 1.53
C THR A 60 -12.82 -4.41 1.90
N LEU A 61 -12.70 -4.72 3.19
CA LEU A 61 -12.06 -5.95 3.66
C LEU A 61 -12.78 -7.22 3.24
N ARG A 62 -14.13 -7.23 3.25
CA ARG A 62 -14.91 -8.39 2.80
C ARG A 62 -14.56 -8.84 1.38
N VAL A 63 -14.18 -7.90 0.52
CA VAL A 63 -13.82 -8.17 -0.88
C VAL A 63 -12.30 -8.26 -1.07
N ALA A 64 -11.55 -7.37 -0.44
CA ALA A 64 -10.11 -7.26 -0.65
C ALA A 64 -9.34 -8.43 -0.03
N VAL A 65 -9.77 -8.97 1.11
CA VAL A 65 -9.10 -10.11 1.78
C VAL A 65 -9.08 -11.37 0.90
N PRO A 66 -10.22 -11.88 0.39
CA PRO A 66 -10.19 -13.06 -0.48
C PRO A 66 -9.41 -12.79 -1.77
N MET A 67 -9.51 -11.58 -2.33
CA MET A 67 -8.72 -11.20 -3.52
C MET A 67 -7.22 -11.10 -3.23
N THR A 68 -6.82 -10.75 -2.01
CA THR A 68 -5.41 -10.74 -1.60
C THR A 68 -4.84 -12.14 -1.56
N VAL A 69 -5.58 -13.10 -1.00
CA VAL A 69 -5.19 -14.52 -0.98
C VAL A 69 -5.07 -15.06 -2.41
N LEU A 70 -6.05 -14.74 -3.26
CA LEU A 70 -6.04 -15.16 -4.66
C LEU A 70 -4.86 -14.55 -5.43
N GLY A 71 -4.61 -13.25 -5.25
CA GLY A 71 -3.48 -12.56 -5.88
C GLY A 71 -2.14 -13.13 -5.43
N SER A 72 -1.95 -13.39 -4.13
CA SER A 72 -0.69 -13.94 -3.61
C SER A 72 -0.46 -15.39 -4.04
N ALA A 73 -1.50 -16.23 -4.11
CA ALA A 73 -1.37 -17.62 -4.55
C ALA A 73 -0.90 -17.74 -6.01
N ILE A 74 -1.36 -16.82 -6.87
CA ILE A 74 -0.97 -16.79 -8.29
C ILE A 74 0.52 -16.47 -8.46
N THR A 75 1.15 -15.77 -7.50
CA THR A 75 2.55 -15.33 -7.63
C THR A 75 3.55 -16.46 -7.83
N HIS A 76 3.25 -17.70 -7.41
CA HIS A 76 4.19 -18.82 -7.61
C HIS A 76 4.34 -19.23 -9.08
N TRP A 77 3.39 -18.86 -9.95
CA TRP A 77 3.46 -19.11 -11.39
C TRP A 77 4.11 -17.96 -12.17
N ILE A 78 4.43 -16.85 -11.51
CA ILE A 78 4.97 -15.64 -12.15
C ILE A 78 6.42 -15.45 -11.70
N SER A 79 7.30 -15.14 -12.66
CA SER A 79 8.69 -14.81 -12.33
C SER A 79 8.79 -13.49 -11.57
N GLY A 80 9.73 -13.40 -10.62
CA GLY A 80 9.93 -12.19 -9.82
C GLY A 80 10.22 -10.94 -10.67
N ALA A 81 10.84 -11.09 -11.84
CA ALA A 81 11.09 -9.99 -12.78
C ALA A 81 9.78 -9.37 -13.30
N VAL A 82 8.82 -10.21 -13.73
CA VAL A 82 7.51 -9.75 -14.19
C VAL A 82 6.77 -9.03 -13.06
N LEU A 83 6.87 -9.55 -11.84
CA LEU A 83 6.22 -8.95 -10.69
C LEU A 83 6.81 -7.59 -10.32
N MET A 84 8.13 -7.42 -10.48
CA MET A 84 8.77 -6.12 -10.30
C MET A 84 8.37 -5.10 -11.36
N VAL A 85 8.33 -5.49 -12.63
CA VAL A 85 7.84 -4.61 -13.71
C VAL A 85 6.38 -4.22 -13.49
N ALA A 86 5.52 -5.18 -13.14
CA ALA A 86 4.12 -4.91 -12.83
C ALA A 86 3.98 -3.93 -11.66
N THR A 87 4.82 -4.07 -10.62
CA THR A 87 4.86 -3.15 -9.47
C THR A 87 5.28 -1.75 -9.91
N ALA A 88 6.33 -1.62 -10.72
CA ALA A 88 6.79 -0.34 -11.24
C ALA A 88 5.70 0.37 -12.06
N LEU A 89 5.03 -0.36 -12.95
CA LEU A 89 3.94 0.20 -13.76
C LEU A 89 2.76 0.68 -12.90
N VAL A 90 2.39 -0.08 -11.86
CA VAL A 90 1.35 0.34 -10.92
C VAL A 90 1.77 1.58 -10.13
N LEU A 91 3.03 1.65 -9.67
CA LEU A 91 3.55 2.83 -8.99
C LEU A 91 3.49 4.08 -9.88
N LEU A 92 3.93 3.95 -11.14
CA LEU A 92 3.91 5.05 -12.11
C LEU A 92 2.48 5.49 -12.45
N TYR A 93 1.58 4.53 -12.66
CA TYR A 93 0.16 4.82 -12.88
C TYR A 93 -0.44 5.57 -11.70
N VAL A 94 -0.22 5.09 -10.47
CA VAL A 94 -0.74 5.74 -9.27
C VAL A 94 -0.12 7.13 -9.09
N ALA A 95 1.19 7.27 -9.31
CA ALA A 95 1.89 8.54 -9.25
C ALA A 95 1.27 9.57 -10.20
N ALA A 96 1.11 9.22 -11.48
CA ALA A 96 0.48 10.06 -12.48
C ALA A 96 -0.97 10.39 -12.08
N SER A 97 -1.73 9.38 -11.62
CA SER A 97 -3.11 9.56 -11.19
C SER A 97 -3.22 10.60 -10.06
N MET A 98 -2.29 10.62 -9.11
CA MET A 98 -2.33 11.53 -7.96
C MET A 98 -1.88 12.96 -8.30
N VAL A 99 -0.96 13.12 -9.26
CA VAL A 99 -0.45 14.43 -9.69
C VAL A 99 -1.44 15.17 -10.62
N VAL A 100 -2.12 14.46 -11.52
CA VAL A 100 -2.78 15.11 -12.69
C VAL A 100 -4.05 15.93 -12.38
N ARG A 101 -4.76 15.72 -11.26
CA ARG A 101 -5.77 16.70 -10.77
C ARG A 101 -6.39 16.28 -9.44
N SER A 102 -5.93 16.86 -8.34
CA SER A 102 -6.48 16.55 -7.03
C SER A 102 -7.28 17.70 -6.46
N SER A 103 -8.59 17.54 -6.52
CA SER A 103 -9.58 18.29 -5.76
C SER A 103 -10.69 17.29 -5.48
N ALA A 104 -10.50 16.44 -4.48
CA ALA A 104 -11.63 15.83 -3.81
C ALA A 104 -12.40 16.99 -3.17
N GLN A 105 -13.30 17.58 -3.95
CA GLN A 105 -14.29 18.52 -3.47
C GLN A 105 -15.00 17.79 -2.33
N ALA A 106 -15.00 18.40 -1.14
CA ALA A 106 -15.58 17.82 0.05
C ALA A 106 -17.08 17.64 -0.15
N THR A 107 -17.49 16.54 -0.77
CA THR A 107 -18.89 16.16 -0.79
C THR A 107 -19.17 15.55 0.58
N THR A 108 -19.57 16.42 1.48
CA THR A 108 -20.23 16.09 2.74
C THR A 108 -21.53 15.36 2.42
N ALA A 109 -21.45 14.07 2.13
CA ALA A 109 -22.61 13.21 2.06
C ALA A 109 -22.19 11.78 2.41
N GLN A 110 -22.53 11.39 3.63
CA GLN A 110 -22.70 9.99 3.97
C GLN A 110 -23.71 9.33 3.00
N THR A 111 -23.63 8.00 2.93
CA THR A 111 -24.74 7.08 2.58
C THR A 111 -25.18 6.97 1.12
N SER A 112 -24.34 6.33 0.30
CA SER A 112 -24.67 5.19 -0.60
C SER A 112 -23.68 5.14 -1.77
N LEU A 113 -22.42 4.80 -1.50
CA LEU A 113 -21.51 4.44 -2.58
C LEU A 113 -22.16 3.30 -3.39
N PRO A 114 -22.26 3.41 -4.72
CA PRO A 114 -22.78 2.33 -5.55
C PRO A 114 -22.00 1.06 -5.22
N SER A 115 -22.69 0.06 -4.66
CA SER A 115 -22.10 -1.19 -4.14
C SER A 115 -21.07 -1.79 -5.11
N GLN A 116 -21.36 -1.70 -6.41
CA GLN A 116 -20.55 -2.22 -7.49
C GLN A 116 -19.19 -1.50 -7.64
N ARG A 117 -19.14 -0.16 -7.60
CA ARG A 117 -17.87 0.58 -7.75
C ARG A 117 -16.91 0.26 -6.62
N LEU A 118 -17.42 0.23 -5.39
CA LEU A 118 -16.63 -0.14 -4.21
C LEU A 118 -16.15 -1.59 -4.28
N THR A 119 -17.00 -2.50 -4.72
CA THR A 119 -16.63 -3.92 -4.86
C THR A 119 -15.51 -4.10 -5.88
N ILE A 120 -15.64 -3.52 -7.08
CA ILE A 120 -14.61 -3.60 -8.13
C ILE A 120 -13.30 -2.98 -7.64
N ALA A 121 -13.38 -1.77 -7.08
CA ALA A 121 -12.25 -1.06 -6.49
C ALA A 121 -11.50 -1.90 -5.43
N SER A 122 -12.26 -2.49 -4.50
CA SER A 122 -11.70 -3.30 -3.41
C SER A 122 -11.13 -4.63 -3.92
N ALA A 123 -11.75 -5.21 -4.95
CA ALA A 123 -11.26 -6.43 -5.57
C ALA A 123 -9.94 -6.20 -6.30
N VAL A 124 -9.85 -5.15 -7.13
CA VAL A 124 -8.62 -4.77 -7.83
C VAL A 124 -7.52 -4.42 -6.83
N ALA A 125 -7.84 -3.63 -5.80
CA ALA A 125 -6.86 -3.27 -4.78
C ALA A 125 -6.40 -4.48 -3.97
N GLY A 126 -7.30 -5.39 -3.61
CA GLY A 126 -6.98 -6.64 -2.91
C GLY A 126 -6.11 -7.57 -3.75
N PHE A 127 -6.50 -7.80 -5.00
CA PHE A 127 -5.73 -8.61 -5.93
C PHE A 127 -4.34 -8.02 -6.14
N ALA A 128 -4.23 -6.73 -6.44
CA ALA A 128 -2.93 -6.07 -6.61
C ALA A 128 -2.09 -6.09 -5.33
N ALA A 129 -2.71 -5.98 -4.15
CA ALA A 129 -2.01 -6.07 -2.87
C ALA A 129 -1.34 -7.43 -2.65
N GLY A 130 -2.06 -8.50 -2.95
CA GLY A 130 -1.56 -9.88 -2.82
C GLY A 130 -0.60 -10.24 -3.92
N PHE A 131 -0.93 -9.92 -5.17
CA PHE A 131 -0.12 -10.22 -6.34
C PHE A 131 1.22 -9.49 -6.27
N LEU A 132 1.22 -8.17 -6.09
CA LEU A 132 2.44 -7.35 -6.06
C LEU A 132 3.13 -7.32 -4.69
N ALA A 133 2.55 -7.95 -3.67
CA ALA A 133 3.06 -7.97 -2.30
C ALA A 133 3.36 -6.57 -1.69
N ILE A 134 2.69 -5.52 -2.19
CA ILE A 134 2.89 -4.12 -1.77
C ILE A 134 2.02 -3.69 -0.56
N GLY A 135 1.28 -4.61 0.06
CA GLY A 135 0.43 -4.33 1.22
C GLY A 135 -0.85 -3.52 0.90
N GLY A 136 -1.16 -3.26 -0.36
CA GLY A 136 -2.46 -2.73 -0.84
C GLY A 136 -2.70 -1.24 -0.64
N GLY A 137 -2.00 -0.57 0.28
CA GLY A 137 -2.20 0.86 0.56
C GLY A 137 -1.82 1.78 -0.61
N ILE A 138 -0.89 1.34 -1.47
CA ILE A 138 -0.53 2.04 -2.72
C ILE A 138 -1.72 2.18 -3.65
N VAL A 139 -2.58 1.16 -3.69
CA VAL A 139 -3.74 1.12 -4.58
C VAL A 139 -4.99 1.62 -3.88
N LEU A 140 -5.17 1.34 -2.59
CA LEU A 140 -6.36 1.74 -1.83
C LEU A 140 -6.48 3.26 -1.67
N VAL A 141 -5.39 3.97 -1.37
CA VAL A 141 -5.42 5.44 -1.20
C VAL A 141 -5.93 6.16 -2.45
N PRO A 142 -5.33 5.97 -3.65
CA PRO A 142 -5.80 6.65 -4.86
C PRO A 142 -7.20 6.19 -5.26
N VAL A 143 -7.56 4.93 -5.03
CA VAL A 143 -8.92 4.42 -5.28
C VAL A 143 -9.93 5.14 -4.38
N PHE A 144 -9.66 5.27 -3.09
CA PHE A 144 -10.54 5.98 -2.16
C PHE A 144 -10.66 7.47 -2.51
N VAL A 145 -9.55 8.13 -2.83
CA VAL A 145 -9.55 9.56 -3.14
C VAL A 145 -10.19 9.85 -4.52
N ARG A 146 -9.81 9.11 -5.56
CA ARG A 146 -10.21 9.40 -6.95
C ARG A 146 -11.49 8.74 -7.39
N TRP A 147 -11.73 7.50 -6.97
CA TRP A 147 -12.92 6.77 -7.43
C TRP A 147 -14.10 6.94 -6.47
N LEU A 148 -13.81 7.08 -5.17
CA LEU A 148 -14.84 7.22 -4.13
C LEU A 148 -14.97 8.64 -3.58
N GLY A 149 -14.08 9.57 -3.95
CA GLY A 149 -14.14 10.96 -3.50
C GLY A 149 -13.88 11.16 -2.00
N VAL A 150 -13.24 10.18 -1.34
CA VAL A 150 -12.95 10.23 0.10
C VAL A 150 -11.81 11.22 0.35
N PRO A 151 -11.93 12.15 1.32
CA PRO A 151 -10.84 13.06 1.67
C PRO A 151 -9.55 12.30 2.01
N ILE A 152 -8.39 12.80 1.55
CA ILE A 152 -7.13 12.04 1.65
C ILE A 152 -6.79 11.61 3.08
N HIS A 153 -6.98 12.46 4.11
CA HIS A 153 -6.68 12.05 5.49
C HIS A 153 -7.57 10.88 5.97
N ARG A 154 -8.85 10.85 5.56
CA ARG A 154 -9.74 9.70 5.83
C ARG A 154 -9.36 8.49 5.00
N ALA A 155 -8.97 8.67 3.74
CA ALA A 155 -8.51 7.60 2.87
C ALA A 155 -7.22 6.95 3.42
N LEU A 156 -6.26 7.75 3.88
CA LEU A 156 -5.02 7.29 4.53
C LEU A 156 -5.32 6.53 5.83
N ALA A 157 -6.19 7.08 6.67
CA ALA A 157 -6.59 6.44 7.92
C ALA A 157 -7.26 5.07 7.68
N THR A 158 -8.23 5.02 6.76
CA THR A 158 -9.00 3.81 6.43
C THR A 158 -8.11 2.78 5.74
N SER A 159 -7.27 3.20 4.80
CA SER A 159 -6.35 2.30 4.08
C SER A 159 -5.32 1.67 5.01
N LEU A 160 -4.78 2.37 6.01
CA LEU A 160 -3.84 1.75 6.98
C LEU A 160 -4.47 0.58 7.73
N VAL A 161 -5.74 0.69 8.11
CA VAL A 161 -6.46 -0.42 8.75
C VAL A 161 -6.65 -1.57 7.76
N CYS A 162 -7.04 -1.26 6.51
CA CYS A 162 -7.17 -2.26 5.46
C CYS A 162 -5.83 -2.97 5.17
N VAL A 163 -4.74 -2.23 5.05
CA VAL A 163 -3.37 -2.72 4.83
C VAL A 163 -2.97 -3.69 5.94
N ALA A 164 -3.17 -3.31 7.20
CA ALA A 164 -2.83 -4.18 8.33
C ALA A 164 -3.57 -5.52 8.25
N ALA A 165 -4.87 -5.49 7.93
CA ALA A 165 -5.68 -6.70 7.84
C ALA A 165 -5.37 -7.54 6.59
N MET A 166 -5.11 -6.92 5.44
CA MET A 166 -4.76 -7.62 4.18
C MET A 166 -3.34 -8.17 4.19
N ALA A 167 -2.41 -7.53 4.91
CA ALA A 167 -1.05 -8.00 5.03
C ALA A 167 -0.95 -9.33 5.79
N ILE A 168 -1.91 -9.67 6.66
CA ILE A 168 -1.94 -10.96 7.38
C ILE A 168 -2.04 -12.16 6.40
N PRO A 169 -3.11 -12.30 5.59
CA PRO A 169 -3.22 -13.39 4.63
C PRO A 169 -2.15 -13.32 3.54
N GLY A 170 -1.76 -12.12 3.09
CA GLY A 170 -0.67 -11.96 2.12
C GLY A 170 0.67 -12.48 2.66
N THR A 171 1.02 -12.12 3.90
CA THR A 171 2.22 -12.62 4.59
C THR A 171 2.16 -14.13 4.76
N LEU A 172 1.00 -14.67 5.15
CA LEU A 172 0.84 -16.12 5.32
C LEU A 172 1.13 -16.88 4.02
N VAL A 173 0.51 -16.48 2.91
CA VAL A 173 0.74 -17.15 1.62
C VAL A 173 2.19 -17.00 1.17
N HIS A 174 2.78 -15.81 1.24
CA HIS A 174 4.18 -15.61 0.86
C HIS A 174 5.18 -16.31 1.78
N ALA A 175 4.86 -16.46 3.07
CA ALA A 175 5.63 -17.27 4.01
C ALA A 175 5.61 -18.74 3.61
N LEU A 176 4.42 -19.27 3.27
CA LEU A 176 4.25 -20.65 2.82
C LEU A 176 4.99 -20.93 1.49
N LEU A 177 5.08 -19.93 0.62
CA LEU A 177 5.85 -20.00 -0.63
C LEU A 177 7.36 -19.81 -0.45
N GLY A 178 7.84 -19.52 0.78
CA GLY A 178 9.26 -19.27 1.03
C GLY A 178 9.76 -17.94 0.46
N HIS A 179 8.87 -16.97 0.20
CA HIS A 179 9.20 -15.67 -0.39
C HIS A 179 9.63 -14.62 0.65
N ILE A 180 9.84 -14.98 1.91
CA ILE A 180 10.09 -14.03 3.00
C ILE A 180 11.42 -14.31 3.68
N ASP A 181 12.29 -13.30 3.70
CA ASP A 181 13.47 -13.27 4.57
C ASP A 181 13.09 -12.65 5.92
N TRP A 182 12.99 -13.48 6.96
CA TRP A 182 12.54 -13.04 8.28
C TRP A 182 13.53 -12.13 9.00
N VAL A 183 14.82 -12.24 8.71
CA VAL A 183 15.86 -11.39 9.31
C VAL A 183 15.76 -9.99 8.74
N ALA A 184 15.71 -9.89 7.41
CA ALA A 184 15.49 -8.64 6.71
C ALA A 184 14.14 -8.01 7.10
N ALA A 185 13.06 -8.80 7.23
CA ALA A 185 11.76 -8.30 7.70
C ALA A 185 11.86 -7.70 9.11
N ALA A 186 12.54 -8.36 10.05
CA ALA A 186 12.70 -7.86 11.41
C ALA A 186 13.49 -6.53 11.45
N LEU A 187 14.60 -6.43 10.71
CA LEU A 187 15.39 -5.20 10.62
C LEU A 187 14.57 -4.03 10.05
N VAL A 188 13.85 -4.29 8.96
CA VAL A 188 12.98 -3.28 8.34
C VAL A 188 11.82 -2.91 9.28
N ALA A 189 11.30 -3.84 10.09
CA ALA A 189 10.26 -3.56 11.07
C ALA A 189 10.71 -2.58 12.16
N VAL A 190 11.90 -2.78 12.71
CA VAL A 190 12.46 -1.89 13.74
C VAL A 190 12.59 -0.46 13.22
N ALA A 191 13.07 -0.28 11.98
CA ALA A 191 13.16 1.04 11.36
C ALA A 191 11.79 1.62 10.98
N ALA A 192 10.88 0.80 10.47
CA ALA A 192 9.59 1.23 9.94
C ALA A 192 8.60 1.67 11.04
N LEU A 193 8.68 1.10 12.24
CA LEU A 193 7.75 1.42 13.34
C LEU A 193 7.80 2.87 13.82
N PRO A 194 8.95 3.44 14.23
CA PRO A 194 9.04 4.84 14.63
C PRO A 194 8.78 5.78 13.45
N ALA A 195 9.32 5.45 12.26
CA ALA A 195 9.09 6.22 11.05
C ALA A 195 7.60 6.28 10.67
N SER A 196 6.83 5.21 10.93
CA SER A 196 5.39 5.20 10.70
C SER A 196 4.67 6.21 11.57
N ARG A 197 4.95 6.22 12.88
CA ARG A 197 4.29 7.13 13.83
C ARG A 197 4.60 8.58 13.50
N LEU A 198 5.89 8.88 13.27
CA LEU A 198 6.34 10.22 12.91
C LEU A 198 5.71 10.67 11.58
N GLY A 199 5.71 9.80 10.57
CA GLY A 199 5.10 10.08 9.28
C GLY A 199 3.60 10.37 9.38
N ALA A 200 2.85 9.61 10.18
CA ALA A 200 1.43 9.87 10.41
C ALA A 200 1.20 11.22 11.13
N ALA A 201 2.03 11.54 12.12
CA ALA A 201 1.95 12.82 12.82
C ALA A 201 2.23 14.02 11.89
N ILE A 202 3.17 13.87 10.95
CA ILE A 202 3.48 14.88 9.93
C ILE A 202 2.33 15.01 8.91
N ALA A 203 1.81 13.91 8.37
CA ALA A 203 0.68 13.93 7.42
C ALA A 203 -0.53 14.71 7.97
N LEU A 204 -0.81 14.56 9.26
CA LEU A 204 -1.89 15.23 9.96
C LEU A 204 -1.72 16.75 10.11
N ARG A 205 -0.55 17.30 9.78
CA ARG A 205 -0.25 18.74 9.76
C ARG A 205 -0.14 19.30 8.34
N ILE A 206 -0.12 18.45 7.32
CA ILE A 206 0.02 18.84 5.91
C ILE A 206 -1.37 18.99 5.28
N THR A 207 -1.52 19.97 4.39
CA THR A 207 -2.76 20.20 3.62
C THR A 207 -3.03 19.04 2.66
N SER A 208 -4.30 18.79 2.33
CA SER A 208 -4.68 17.68 1.44
C SER A 208 -3.96 17.72 0.10
N ARG A 209 -3.88 18.90 -0.53
CA ARG A 209 -3.24 19.06 -1.84
C ARG A 209 -1.75 18.76 -1.79
N THR A 210 -1.04 19.27 -0.77
CA THR A 210 0.39 19.00 -0.62
C THR A 210 0.64 17.52 -0.35
N LEU A 211 -0.20 16.87 0.45
CA LEU A 211 -0.06 15.46 0.77
C LEU A 211 -0.30 14.56 -0.46
N GLU A 212 -1.28 14.90 -1.30
CA GLU A 212 -1.57 14.21 -2.57
C GLU A 212 -0.42 14.34 -3.57
N VAL A 213 0.14 15.53 -3.72
CA VAL A 213 1.29 15.77 -4.61
C VAL A 213 2.52 15.04 -4.08
N LEU A 214 2.81 15.14 -2.77
CA LEU A 214 3.94 14.45 -2.15
C LEU A 214 3.83 12.93 -2.32
N TYR A 215 2.64 12.38 -2.11
CA TYR A 215 2.35 10.97 -2.34
C TYR A 215 2.64 10.58 -3.81
N GLY A 216 2.11 11.33 -4.77
CA GLY A 216 2.33 11.07 -6.19
C GLY A 216 3.80 11.17 -6.61
N VAL A 217 4.52 12.21 -6.17
CA VAL A 217 5.94 12.40 -6.46
C VAL A 217 6.78 11.26 -5.88
N VAL A 218 6.55 10.89 -4.62
CA VAL A 218 7.30 9.81 -3.98
C VAL A 218 7.08 8.49 -4.69
N LEU A 219 5.83 8.14 -5.02
CA LEU A 219 5.54 6.93 -5.81
C LEU A 219 6.17 6.98 -7.21
N GLY A 220 6.17 8.15 -7.86
CA GLY A 220 6.76 8.32 -9.18
C GLY A 220 8.27 8.08 -9.16
N LEU A 221 8.97 8.67 -8.20
CA LEU A 221 10.40 8.46 -8.00
C LEU A 221 10.72 6.99 -7.76
N PHE A 222 9.97 6.32 -6.88
CA PHE A 222 10.14 4.88 -6.64
C PHE A 222 9.81 4.06 -7.89
N GLY A 223 8.73 4.37 -8.60
CA GLY A 223 8.33 3.65 -9.82
C GLY A 223 9.38 3.75 -10.93
N VAL A 224 9.90 4.95 -11.20
CA VAL A 224 10.99 5.15 -12.19
C VAL A 224 12.24 4.41 -11.76
N TRP A 225 12.65 4.57 -10.50
CA TRP A 225 13.85 3.91 -9.98
C TRP A 225 13.73 2.38 -10.09
N PHE A 226 12.57 1.83 -9.71
CA PHE A 226 12.30 0.40 -9.75
C PHE A 226 12.32 -0.14 -11.19
N LEU A 227 11.75 0.60 -12.14
CA LEU A 227 11.75 0.26 -13.56
C LEU A 227 13.18 0.25 -14.12
N VAL A 228 13.95 1.32 -13.89
CA VAL A 228 15.33 1.44 -14.37
C VAL A 228 16.22 0.33 -13.81
N ARG A 229 16.18 0.10 -12.49
CA ARG A 229 16.95 -0.99 -11.86
C ARG A 229 16.55 -2.37 -12.35
N THR A 230 15.26 -2.58 -12.66
CA THR A 230 14.79 -3.87 -13.18
C THR A 230 15.29 -4.10 -14.61
N LEU A 231 15.34 -3.05 -15.44
CA LEU A 231 15.85 -3.15 -16.81
C LEU A 231 17.38 -3.27 -16.88
N LEU A 232 18.11 -2.64 -15.97
CA LEU A 232 19.58 -2.68 -15.91
C LEU A 232 20.14 -3.93 -15.23
N ALA A 233 19.32 -4.69 -14.50
CA ALA A 233 19.72 -5.90 -13.79
C ALA A 233 19.35 -7.20 -14.54
N GLN A 234 18.85 -7.07 -15.77
CA GLN A 234 18.77 -8.17 -16.76
C GLN A 234 20.05 -8.20 -17.58
#